data_AF-A0A6L5XJR2-F1
#
_entry.id   AF-A0A6L5XJR2-F1
#
_cell.length_a   1.000
_cell.length_b   1.000
_cell.length_c   1.000
_cell.angle_alpha   90.00
_cell.angle_beta   90.00
_cell.angle_gamma   90.00
#
_symmetry.space_group_name_H-M   'P 1'
#
loop_
_entity.id
_entity.type
_entity.pdbx_description
1 polymer ?
#
loop_
_entity_poly.entity_id
_entity_poly.type
_entity_poly.pdbx_seq_one_letter_code
_entity_poly.pdbx_strand_id
1 'polypeptide(L)' 'MDVFDQATELERLDRESALVRARASMDRGGPEWINGVACCRECGDPIPQKRLDALPGVGLCRACQEERENSNR' A
#
# COMPACT_ATOMS: atom_id res chain seq x y z
N MET A 1 -38.11 -4.33 3.08
CA MET A 1 -36.93 -3.50 2.84
C MET A 1 -37.26 -2.58 1.70
N ASP A 2 -37.28 -1.28 1.95
CA ASP A 2 -37.69 -0.28 0.96
C ASP A 2 -36.53 0.09 0.01
N VAL A 3 -36.77 0.99 -0.94
CA VAL A 3 -35.75 1.45 -1.89
C VAL A 3 -34.62 2.23 -1.19
N PHE A 4 -34.93 2.97 -0.12
CA PHE A 4 -33.95 3.71 0.68
C PHE A 4 -33.09 2.77 1.53
N ASP A 5 -33.69 1.74 2.12
CA ASP A 5 -32.93 0.67 2.80
C ASP A 5 -31.90 0.01 1.85
N GLN A 6 -32.30 -0.31 0.61
CA GLN A 6 -31.43 -0.94 -0.40
C GLN A 6 -30.31 0.01 -0.85
N ALA A 7 -30.60 1.29 -1.07
CA ALA A 7 -29.60 2.29 -1.43
C ALA A 7 -28.53 2.41 -0.34
N THR A 8 -28.95 2.46 0.93
CA THR A 8 -28.04 2.55 2.08
C THR A 8 -27.11 1.34 2.16
N GLU A 9 -27.63 0.13 1.91
CA GLU A 9 -26.81 -1.08 1.92
C GLU A 9 -25.77 -1.06 0.79
N LEU A 10 -26.15 -0.61 -0.40
CA LEU A 10 -25.24 -0.50 -1.55
C LEU A 10 -24.10 0.49 -1.28
N GLU A 11 -24.41 1.66 -0.71
CA GLU A 11 -23.39 2.63 -0.30
C GLU A 11 -22.44 2.07 0.76
N ARG A 12 -22.96 1.28 1.71
CA ARG A 12 -22.13 0.63 2.72
C ARG A 12 -21.16 -0.35 2.08
N LEU A 13 -21.65 -1.20 1.17
CA LEU A 13 -20.85 -2.17 0.44
C LEU A 13 -19.77 -1.51 -0.41
N ASP A 14 -20.09 -0.44 -1.12
CA ASP A 14 -19.13 0.32 -1.93
C ASP A 14 -17.99 0.88 -1.04
N ARG A 15 -18.36 1.55 0.05
CA ARG A 15 -17.39 2.08 1.02
C ARG A 15 -16.51 0.99 1.61
N GLU A 16 -17.09 -0.13 2.01
CA GLU A 16 -16.35 -1.27 2.56
C GLU A 16 -15.37 -1.83 1.53
N SER A 17 -15.79 -1.97 0.27
CA SER A 17 -14.93 -2.42 -0.84
C SER A 17 -13.76 -1.46 -1.09
N ALA A 18 -14.03 -0.15 -1.11
CA ALA A 18 -12.99 0.86 -1.28
C ALA A 18 -11.93 0.81 -0.16
N LEU A 19 -12.37 0.63 1.10
CA LEU A 19 -11.46 0.49 2.24
C LEU A 19 -10.62 -0.78 2.16
N VAL A 20 -11.20 -1.91 1.75
CA VAL A 20 -10.46 -3.17 1.56
C VAL A 20 -9.38 -3.03 0.50
N ARG A 21 -9.71 -2.42 -0.65
CA ARG A 21 -8.75 -2.17 -1.74
C ARG A 21 -7.61 -1.28 -1.27
N ALA A 22 -7.91 -0.16 -0.60
CA ALA A 22 -6.90 0.76 -0.08
C ALA A 22 -5.96 0.09 0.93
N ARG A 23 -6.46 -0.82 1.77
CA ARG A 23 -5.63 -1.59 2.70
C ARG A 23 -4.78 -2.66 2.02
N ALA A 24 -5.23 -3.18 0.88
CA ALA A 24 -4.50 -4.20 0.11
C ALA A 24 -3.35 -3.59 -0.70
N SER A 25 -3.48 -2.33 -1.14
CA SER A 25 -2.45 -1.63 -1.91
C SER A 25 -1.30 -1.07 -1.06
N MET A 26 -1.41 -1.08 0.28
CA MET A 26 -0.33 -0.66 1.17
C MET A 26 0.80 -1.70 1.20
N ASP A 27 2.04 -1.25 1.05
CA ASP A 27 3.23 -2.08 1.19
C ASP A 27 3.37 -2.58 2.64
N ARG A 28 3.30 -3.91 2.83
CA ARG A 28 3.34 -4.56 4.16
C ARG A 28 4.55 -5.46 4.39
N GLY A 29 5.41 -5.64 3.40
CA GLY A 29 6.63 -6.42 3.61
C GLY A 29 7.79 -5.46 3.83
N GLY A 30 8.51 -5.65 4.93
CA GLY A 30 9.70 -4.87 5.26
C GLY A 30 10.76 -4.89 4.16
N PRO A 31 11.83 -4.08 4.30
CA PRO A 31 12.93 -4.07 3.36
C PRO A 31 13.69 -5.40 3.39
N GLU A 32 14.35 -5.71 2.28
CA GLU A 32 15.36 -6.76 2.28
C GLU A 32 16.64 -6.24 2.93
N TRP A 33 17.27 -7.04 3.79
CA TRP A 33 18.47 -6.60 4.51
C TRP A 33 19.71 -7.20 3.85
N ILE A 34 20.45 -6.38 3.10
CA ILE A 34 21.66 -6.79 2.38
C ILE A 34 22.86 -6.13 3.06
N ASN A 35 23.73 -6.93 3.69
CA ASN A 35 24.88 -6.44 4.47
C ASN A 35 24.51 -5.38 5.52
N GLY A 36 23.33 -5.49 6.13
CA GLY A 36 22.83 -4.53 7.13
C GLY A 36 22.19 -3.26 6.55
N VAL A 37 22.07 -3.15 5.23
CA VAL A 37 21.37 -2.05 4.56
C VAL A 37 19.96 -2.49 4.20
N ALA A 38 18.98 -1.64 4.51
CA ALA A 38 17.60 -1.82 4.08
C ALA A 38 17.49 -1.50 2.58
N CYS A 39 17.26 -2.53 1.77
CA CYS A 39 17.15 -2.47 0.33
C CYS A 39 15.72 -2.72 -0.14
N CYS A 40 15.38 -2.10 -1.27
CA CYS A 40 14.10 -2.26 -1.96
C CYS A 40 13.96 -3.71 -2.42
N ARG A 41 12.82 -4.33 -2.13
CA ARG A 41 12.53 -5.72 -2.52
C ARG A 41 12.32 -5.93 -4.02
N GLU A 42 12.08 -4.86 -4.78
CA GLU A 42 11.83 -4.95 -6.23
C GLU A 42 13.08 -4.65 -7.06
N CYS A 43 13.80 -3.55 -6.75
CA CYS A 43 14.98 -3.16 -7.53
C CYS A 43 16.33 -3.45 -6.82
N GLY A 44 16.33 -3.78 -5.54
CA GLY A 44 17.55 -4.02 -4.75
C GLY A 44 18.29 -2.75 -4.29
N ASP A 45 17.85 -1.56 -4.72
CA ASP A 45 18.48 -0.29 -4.31
C ASP A 45 18.29 0.00 -2.82
N PRO A 46 19.26 0.66 -2.16
CA PRO A 46 19.12 1.07 -0.77
C PRO A 46 17.96 2.04 -0.59
N ILE A 47 17.10 1.77 0.40
CA ILE A 47 15.98 2.64 0.73
C ILE A 47 16.50 3.86 1.50
N PRO A 48 16.16 5.09 1.07
CA PRO A 48 16.64 6.29 1.74
C PRO A 48 16.14 6.38 3.18
N GLN A 49 17.02 6.75 4.12
CA GLN A 49 16.73 6.77 5.56
C GLN A 49 15.49 7.60 5.92
N LYS A 50 15.27 8.73 5.24
CA LYS A 50 14.08 9.59 5.42
C LYS A 50 12.77 8.82 5.19
N ARG A 51 12.77 7.84 4.29
CA ARG A 51 11.60 7.01 3.99
C ARG A 51 11.39 5.93 5.04
N LEU A 52 12.47 5.30 5.52
CA LEU A 52 12.42 4.33 6.63
C LEU A 52 11.92 4.97 7.93
N ASP A 53 12.32 6.22 8.20
CA ASP A 53 11.88 6.99 9.36
C ASP A 53 10.40 7.38 9.28
N ALA A 54 9.96 7.87 8.11
CA ALA A 54 8.57 8.26 7.89
C ALA A 54 7.60 7.06 7.85
N LEU A 55 8.08 5.90 7.37
CA LEU A 55 7.30 4.69 7.17
C LEU A 55 8.08 3.48 7.72
N PRO A 56 8.01 3.22 9.03
CA PRO A 56 8.72 2.09 9.62
C PRO A 56 8.20 0.78 9.02
N GLY A 57 9.12 0.00 8.47
CA GLY A 57 8.79 -1.27 7.79
C GLY A 57 8.46 -1.14 6.30
N VAL A 58 8.74 0.01 5.66
CA VAL A 58 8.66 0.14 4.20
C VAL A 58 9.69 -0.76 3.52
N GLY A 59 9.25 -1.57 2.55
CA GLY A 59 10.10 -2.47 1.80
C GLY A 59 10.35 -2.07 0.35
N LEU A 60 9.72 -1.00 -0.13
CA LEU A 60 9.90 -0.48 -1.47
C LEU A 60 10.50 0.93 -1.49
N CYS A 61 11.38 1.19 -2.46
CA CYS A 61 11.82 2.54 -2.76
C CYS A 61 10.66 3.38 -3.31
N ARG A 62 10.85 4.70 -3.38
CA ARG A 62 9.79 5.61 -3.87
C ARG A 62 9.37 5.28 -5.31
N ALA A 63 10.33 4.99 -6.19
CA ALA A 63 10.06 4.73 -7.60
C ALA A 63 9.19 3.46 -7.77
N CYS A 64 9.62 2.32 -7.21
CA CYS A 64 8.85 1.08 -7.29
C CYS A 64 7.47 1.20 -6.63
N GLN A 65 7.36 1.94 -5.52
CA GLN A 65 6.06 2.21 -4.89
C GLN A 65 5.13 3.00 -5.81
N GLU A 66 5.63 4.05 -6.48
CA GLU A 66 4.84 4.88 -7.39
C GLU A 66 4.39 4.07 -8.63
N GLU A 67 5.25 3.22 -9.18
CA GLU A 67 4.91 2.31 -10.27
C GLU A 67 3.84 1.29 -9.87
N ARG A 68 3.93 0.74 -8.65
CA ARG A 68 2.93 -0.17 -8.09
C ARG A 68 1.57 0.52 -7.97
N GLU A 69 1.54 1.71 -7.41
CA GLU A 69 0.31 2.48 -7.23
C GLU A 69 -0.31 2.88 -8.55
N ASN A 70 0.49 3.29 -9.54
CA ASN A 70 0.02 3.63 -10.87
C ASN A 70 -0.50 2.41 -11.64
N SER A 71 0.08 1.23 -11.43
CA SER A 71 -0.40 -0.03 -12.02
C SER A 71 -1.69 -0.54 -11.37
N ASN A 72 -1.99 -0.11 -10.14
CA ASN A 72 -3.16 -0.53 -9.37
C ASN A 72 -4.29 0.52 -9.37
N ARG A 73 -4.16 1.53 -10.24
CA ARG A 73 -5.15 2.59 -10.48
C ARG A 73 -6.02 2.25 -11.69
#